data_AF-A0A914LYI8-F1
#
_entry.id   AF-A0A914LYI8-F1
#
_cell.length_a   1.000
_cell.length_b   1.000
_cell.length_c   1.000
_cell.angle_alpha   90.00
_cell.angle_beta   90.00
_cell.angle_gamma   90.00
#
_symmetry.space_group_name_H-M   'P 1'
#
loop_
_entity.id
_entity.type
_entity.pdbx_description
1 polymer ?
#
loop_
_entity_poly.entity_id
_entity_poly.type
_entity_poly.pdbx_seq_one_letter_code
_entity_poly.pdbx_strand_id
1 'polypeptide(L)'
;MPWFGIDIGGTLTKLVYFEPTDLDEYVESPDEQIREKTIHRYLTTNKAYGETGVRDVNLELSGVRINDRKGIIHFIRFPTDRMLNFVRLVKEKGICPNE
;
A
#
# COMPACT_ATOMS: atom_id res chain seq x y z
N MET A 1 -8.61 -0.81 8.25
CA MET A 1 -7.23 -0.27 8.39
C MET A 1 -6.31 -1.00 7.43
N PRO A 2 -5.45 -0.30 6.67
CA PRO A 2 -4.64 -0.91 5.61
C PRO A 2 -3.57 -1.85 6.19
N TRP A 3 -3.33 -2.97 5.53
CA TRP A 3 -2.34 -3.96 5.96
C TRP A 3 -1.06 -3.83 5.15
N PHE A 4 0.02 -3.51 5.85
CA PHE A 4 1.33 -3.29 5.27
C PHE A 4 2.40 -4.15 5.94
N GLY A 5 3.34 -4.63 5.13
CA GLY A 5 4.65 -5.10 5.57
C GLY A 5 5.73 -4.25 4.93
N ILE A 6 6.77 -3.88 5.69
CA ILE A 6 7.90 -3.12 5.16
C ILE A 6 9.21 -3.80 5.53
N ASP A 7 10.08 -4.02 4.54
CA ASP A 7 11.47 -4.44 4.70
C ASP A 7 12.39 -3.32 4.23
N ILE A 8 13.15 -2.72 5.16
CA ILE A 8 14.08 -1.62 4.87
C ILE A 8 15.50 -2.19 4.81
N GLY A 9 15.90 -2.60 3.60
CA GLY A 9 17.26 -3.07 3.35
C GLY A 9 18.26 -1.94 3.13
N GLY A 10 19.54 -2.26 2.98
CA GLY A 10 20.59 -1.25 2.72
C GLY A 10 20.53 -0.57 1.35
N THR A 11 19.91 -1.23 0.35
CA THR A 11 19.80 -0.71 -1.03
C THR A 11 18.37 -0.51 -1.48
N LEU A 12 17.50 -1.47 -1.17
CA LEU A 12 16.08 -1.43 -1.54
C LEU A 12 15.21 -1.58 -0.30
N THR A 13 14.24 -0.69 -0.19
CA THR A 13 13.06 -0.86 0.65
C THR A 13 12.00 -1.59 -0.15
N LYS A 14 11.34 -2.56 0.47
CA LYS A 14 10.20 -3.29 -0.09
C LYS A 14 8.98 -3.04 0.77
N LEU A 15 7.86 -2.77 0.12
CA LEU A 15 6.55 -2.58 0.70
C LEU A 15 5.64 -3.66 0.15
N VAL A 16 5.00 -4.40 1.05
CA VAL A 16 3.94 -5.35 0.76
C VAL A 16 2.64 -4.73 1.22
N TYR A 17 1.64 -4.72 0.35
CA TYR A 17 0.31 -4.16 0.63
C TYR A 17 -0.75 -5.21 0.33
N PHE A 18 -1.65 -5.46 1.28
CA PHE A 18 -2.84 -6.25 1.05
C PHE A 18 -4.03 -5.33 0.75
N GLU A 19 -4.61 -5.50 -0.43
CA GLU A 19 -5.83 -4.85 -0.89
C GLU A 19 -7.02 -5.79 -0.67
N PRO A 20 -7.95 -5.49 0.25
CA PRO A 20 -9.18 -6.24 0.36
C PRO A 20 -10.06 -6.05 -0.88
N THR A 21 -10.64 -7.15 -1.36
CA THR A 21 -11.55 -7.16 -2.53
C THR A 21 -12.99 -7.49 -2.15
N ASP A 22 -13.22 -7.71 -0.85
CA ASP A 22 -14.46 -8.15 -0.22
C ASP A 22 -15.14 -7.04 0.58
N LEU A 23 -14.98 -5.78 0.15
CA LEU A 23 -15.47 -4.59 0.86
C LEU A 23 -16.98 -4.64 1.13
N ASP A 24 -17.77 -5.28 0.27
CA ASP A 24 -19.22 -5.40 0.44
C ASP A 24 -19.61 -6.42 1.52
N GLU A 25 -18.70 -7.35 1.88
CA GLU A 25 -18.93 -8.40 2.89
C GLU A 25 -18.61 -7.92 4.32
N TYR A 26 -17.89 -6.79 4.44
CA TYR A 26 -17.45 -6.21 5.71
C TYR A 26 -17.99 -4.78 5.86
N VAL A 27 -18.65 -4.50 7.00
CA VAL A 27 -19.18 -3.16 7.28
C VAL A 27 -18.03 -2.21 7.64
N GLU A 28 -17.45 -1.59 6.62
CA GLU A 28 -16.47 -0.51 6.78
C GLU A 28 -17.15 0.86 6.78
N SER A 29 -16.67 1.76 7.63
CA SER A 29 -17.16 3.14 7.64
C SER A 29 -16.86 3.85 6.30
N PRO A 30 -17.66 4.85 5.90
CA PRO A 30 -17.39 5.62 4.68
C PRO A 30 -15.96 6.21 4.64
N ASP A 31 -15.45 6.64 5.80
CA ASP A 31 -14.11 7.19 5.94
C ASP A 31 -13.01 6.13 5.72
N GLU A 32 -13.24 4.89 6.14
CA GLU A 32 -12.33 3.78 5.87
C GLU A 32 -12.29 3.46 4.38
N GLN A 33 -13.44 3.37 3.72
CA GLN A 33 -13.51 3.11 2.27
C GLN A 33 -12.81 4.22 1.46
N ILE A 34 -12.96 5.49 1.85
CA ILE A 34 -12.29 6.62 1.20
C ILE A 34 -10.77 6.53 1.39
N ARG A 35 -10.33 6.16 2.60
CA ARG A 35 -8.90 5.99 2.91
C ARG A 35 -8.30 4.84 2.12
N GLU A 36 -8.98 3.70 2.04
CA GLU A 36 -8.53 2.54 1.26
C GLU A 36 -8.44 2.86 -0.24
N LYS A 37 -9.45 3.54 -0.81
CA LYS A 37 -9.38 4.03 -2.20
C LYS A 37 -8.22 5.00 -2.42
N THR A 38 -7.93 5.87 -1.45
CA THR A 38 -6.81 6.82 -1.53
C THR A 38 -5.48 6.08 -1.52
N ILE A 39 -5.33 5.10 -0.62
CA ILE A 39 -4.14 4.24 -0.51
C ILE A 39 -3.98 3.41 -1.77
N HIS A 40 -5.00 2.67 -2.22
CA HIS A 40 -4.95 1.87 -3.43
C HIS A 40 -4.53 2.72 -4.62
N ARG A 41 -5.25 3.82 -4.90
CA ARG A 41 -4.93 4.72 -6.03
C ARG A 41 -3.49 5.20 -5.95
N TYR A 42 -3.00 5.49 -4.75
CA TYR A 42 -1.62 5.87 -4.55
C TYR A 42 -0.69 4.69 -4.93
N LEU A 43 -0.78 3.55 -4.25
CA LEU A 43 0.13 2.42 -4.43
C LEU A 43 0.11 1.81 -5.85
N THR A 44 -1.02 1.90 -6.55
CA THR A 44 -1.18 1.30 -7.89
C THR A 44 -0.86 2.25 -9.04
N THR A 45 -0.82 3.56 -8.82
CA THR A 45 -0.44 4.54 -9.86
C THR A 45 1.06 4.81 -9.82
N ASN A 46 1.73 4.65 -10.96
CA ASN A 46 3.20 4.80 -11.13
C ASN A 46 3.78 6.17 -10.69
N LYS A 47 2.94 7.15 -10.35
CA LYS A 47 3.37 8.47 -9.86
C LYS A 47 3.67 8.50 -8.35
N ALA A 48 3.29 7.46 -7.62
CA ALA A 48 3.33 7.46 -6.16
C ALA A 48 4.72 7.55 -5.55
N TYR A 49 5.70 6.90 -6.16
CA TYR A 49 7.04 6.77 -5.58
C TYR A 49 8.09 7.64 -6.30
N GLY A 50 7.63 8.69 -6.98
CA GLY A 50 8.44 9.43 -7.96
C GLY A 50 8.79 8.56 -9.18
N GLU A 51 9.87 8.89 -9.87
CA GLU A 51 10.39 8.09 -11.01
C GLU A 51 11.01 6.75 -10.57
N THR A 52 11.16 6.50 -9.27
CA THR A 52 12.06 5.46 -8.75
C THR A 52 11.39 4.25 -8.10
N GLY A 53 10.13 4.34 -7.70
CA GLY A 53 9.45 3.16 -7.14
C GLY A 53 8.72 2.37 -8.21
N VAL A 54 8.76 1.05 -8.04
CA VAL A 54 8.28 0.08 -9.01
C VAL A 54 7.34 -0.87 -8.29
N ARG A 55 6.12 -1.00 -8.82
CA ARG A 55 5.21 -2.09 -8.47
C ARG A 55 5.52 -3.29 -9.36
N ASP A 56 5.92 -4.39 -8.78
CA ASP A 56 6.26 -5.62 -9.51
C ASP A 56 4.96 -6.40 -9.79
N VAL A 57 4.15 -5.91 -10.74
CA VAL A 57 2.79 -6.40 -11.06
C VAL A 57 2.74 -7.91 -11.32
N ASN A 58 3.78 -8.46 -11.96
CA ASN A 58 3.86 -9.90 -12.26
C ASN A 58 4.00 -10.79 -11.02
N LEU A 59 4.29 -10.20 -9.84
CA LEU A 59 4.40 -10.91 -8.57
C LEU A 59 3.12 -10.81 -7.73
N GLU A 60 2.08 -10.14 -8.21
CA GLU A 60 0.83 -9.98 -7.46
C GLU A 60 0.18 -11.33 -7.16
N LEU A 61 -0.27 -11.50 -5.91
CA LEU A 61 -0.97 -12.71 -5.49
C LEU A 61 -2.44 -12.38 -5.32
N SER A 62 -3.27 -12.88 -6.24
CA SER A 62 -4.72 -12.66 -6.23
C SER A 62 -5.47 -13.73 -5.43
N GLY A 63 -6.58 -13.36 -4.80
CA GLY A 63 -7.47 -14.30 -4.11
C GLY A 63 -6.89 -14.85 -2.80
N VAL A 64 -5.92 -14.14 -2.21
CA VAL A 64 -5.29 -14.52 -0.95
C VAL A 64 -6.27 -14.27 0.20
N ARG A 65 -6.31 -15.17 1.18
CA ARG A 65 -7.05 -14.99 2.44
C ARG A 65 -6.09 -14.69 3.59
N ILE A 66 -6.31 -13.58 4.27
CA ILE A 66 -5.59 -13.18 5.49
C ILE A 66 -6.64 -12.72 6.49
N ASN A 67 -6.66 -13.29 7.70
CA ASN A 67 -7.61 -12.95 8.76
C ASN A 67 -9.07 -12.88 8.26
N ASP A 68 -9.49 -13.92 7.54
CA ASP A 68 -10.80 -14.07 6.90
C ASP A 68 -11.15 -13.08 5.78
N ARG A 69 -10.33 -12.05 5.53
CA ARG A 69 -10.48 -11.14 4.39
C ARG A 69 -9.91 -11.76 3.12
N LYS A 70 -10.61 -11.61 1.99
CA LYS A 70 -10.13 -11.98 0.65
C LYS A 70 -9.60 -10.76 -0.10
N GLY A 71 -8.40 -10.87 -0.65
CA GLY A 71 -7.77 -9.74 -1.33
C GLY A 71 -6.63 -10.09 -2.27
N ILE A 72 -5.87 -9.06 -2.62
CA ILE A 72 -4.69 -9.12 -3.48
C ILE A 72 -3.47 -8.66 -2.67
N ILE A 73 -2.34 -9.34 -2.80
CA ILE A 73 -1.05 -8.88 -2.27
C ILE A 73 -0.26 -8.22 -3.39
N HIS A 74 0.10 -6.95 -3.18
CA HIS A 74 0.96 -6.16 -4.06
C HIS A 74 2.38 -6.08 -3.51
N PHE A 75 3.36 -6.17 -4.41
CA PHE A 75 4.77 -6.01 -4.11
C PHE A 75 5.31 -4.75 -4.74
N ILE A 76 5.92 -3.91 -3.92
CA ILE A 76 6.43 -2.61 -4.34
C ILE A 76 7.82 -2.43 -3.77
N ARG A 77 8.72 -1.83 -4.54
CA ARG A 77 10.09 -1.55 -4.10
C ARG A 77 10.55 -0.17 -4.56
N PHE A 78 11.43 0.42 -3.78
CA PHE A 78 12.10 1.67 -4.12
C PHE A 78 13.50 1.72 -3.48
N PRO A 79 14.43 2.52 -4.01
CA PRO A 79 15.74 2.69 -3.39
C PRO A 79 15.64 3.20 -1.95
N THR A 80 16.41 2.61 -1.02
CA THR A 80 16.34 2.95 0.41
C THR A 80 16.64 4.42 0.68
N ASP A 81 17.50 5.05 -0.13
CA ASP A 81 17.81 6.48 -0.04
C ASP A 81 16.59 7.40 -0.30
N ARG A 82 15.49 6.86 -0.86
CA ARG A 82 14.22 7.56 -1.06
C ARG A 82 13.22 7.39 0.09
N MET A 83 13.58 6.70 1.17
CA MET A 83 12.68 6.46 2.31
C MET A 83 12.12 7.76 2.91
N LEU A 84 12.92 8.83 2.98
CA LEU A 84 12.44 10.12 3.49
C LEU A 84 11.34 10.72 2.60
N ASN A 85 11.45 10.57 1.28
CA ASN A 85 10.42 11.03 0.34
C ASN A 85 9.13 10.23 0.53
N PHE A 86 9.25 8.91 0.71
CA PHE A 86 8.12 8.04 1.00
C PHE A 86 7.39 8.48 2.28
N VAL A 87 8.11 8.70 3.39
CA VAL A 87 7.50 9.15 4.67
C VAL A 87 6.80 10.49 4.53
N ARG A 88 7.45 11.48 3.88
CA ARG A 88 6.83 12.79 3.63
C ARG A 88 5.52 12.65 2.86
N LEU A 89 5.53 11.80 1.84
CA LEU A 89 4.37 11.65 1.00
C LEU A 89 3.23 10.90 1.73
N VAL A 90 3.54 9.86 2.52
CA VAL A 90 2.55 9.18 3.38
C VAL A 90 1.84 10.19 4.30
N LYS A 91 2.59 11.15 4.84
CA LYS A 91 2.05 12.25 5.66
C LYS A 91 1.19 13.20 4.85
N GLU A 92 1.65 13.67 3.69
CA GLU A 92 0.90 14.57 2.80
C GLU A 92 -0.42 13.97 2.29
N LYS A 93 -0.46 12.64 2.13
CA LYS A 93 -1.65 11.93 1.65
C LYS A 93 -2.62 11.50 2.75
N GLY A 94 -2.34 11.85 4.01
CA GLY A 94 -3.20 11.49 5.14
C GLY A 94 -3.34 9.98 5.34
N ILE A 95 -2.32 9.21 4.93
CA ILE A 95 -2.31 7.74 5.10
C ILE A 95 -2.02 7.40 6.56
N CYS A 96 -1.18 8.19 7.24
CA CYS A 96 -1.02 8.12 8.69
C CYS A 96 -2.17 8.84 9.42
N PRO A 97 -2.65 8.33 10.57
CA PRO A 97 -3.50 9.10 11.47
C PRO A 97 -2.81 10.41 11.88
N ASN A 98 -3.59 11.49 12.00
CA ASN A 98 -3.11 12.69 12.66
C ASN A 98 -3.02 12.37 14.17
N GLU A 99 -1.84 12.57 14.77
CA GLU A 99 -1.70 12.64 16.23
C GLU A 99 -2.37 13.90 16.78
#